data_AF-G0QR80-F1
#
_entry.id   AF-G0QR80-F1
#
_cell.length_a   1.000
_cell.length_b   1.000
_cell.length_c   1.000
_cell.angle_alpha   90.00
_cell.angle_beta   90.00
_cell.angle_gamma   90.00
#
_symmetry.space_group_name_H-M   'P 1'
#
loop_
_entity.id
_entity.type
_entity.pdbx_description
1 polymer ?
#
loop_
_entity_poly.entity_id
_entity_poly.type
_entity_poly.pdbx_seq_one_letter_code
_entity_poly.pdbx_strand_id
1 'polypeptide(L)'
;MENQQQVQIQQNTNQIQEENIQNNTTNQQTVQIQIQEKPEKAKIIYKRIGVDIHIDKDDAEIFIPSNRIEVLEGVSENKNLTQKLKVQKTQQTQVIENLDFPKLTMLELGSNKIEKIQNLDKLPLLQELYLGKNRIKQIENLEPLKDSMSTLALTANRIIDISTGLEQLTNLTELYIAENYISQINGLDNLTNLILLDLSMNKITKLDGINKLQKLQELWLNINKIENFDDLNILSQNQQIQTVYLQQNPVAQFPSYRQKLIEVLPNISQIDAILLHLLNFNEQKDLWSELSQLSQKLNTQNDGIKSIVCNKIYQGLELAQTYKQLCEKHFPEILQQVDFKNSFDQIRQEINKWVETQTCNKIENLIPEGAINNLTKMVLVNAIYFKGEWASKFENKKTVKEVFNLENNGGQVQVDMMKAKKKINYGENSHFQYIQLPYKGNQYAMYIILPTLQRFEQNHLNQNILNEVQTNLDNLEVNISLPKFKVSPSESIDLSQILKDLGLVDCFSQGTADFSNMDPSNTIYISQVFHKAMIEVNEEGAEASAATSAVMMMRCMPVTMNFICNKPFIYFISSLNTHNVLFMGKVVDPTKN
;
A
#
# COMPACT_ATOMS: atom_id res chain seq x y z
N MET A 1 36.98 -69.55 32.49
CA MET A 1 35.87 -70.35 33.01
C MET A 1 35.32 -69.66 34.24
N GLU A 2 34.57 -68.57 34.05
CA GLU A 2 33.36 -68.53 33.19
C GLU A 2 32.29 -69.49 33.72
N ASN A 3 31.06 -69.03 33.54
CA ASN A 3 29.82 -69.67 33.94
C ASN A 3 29.46 -69.46 35.40
N GLN A 4 29.00 -68.24 35.72
CA GLN A 4 27.73 -68.04 36.45
C GLN A 4 27.28 -66.56 36.66
N GLN A 5 27.94 -65.56 36.04
CA GLN A 5 27.53 -64.14 36.16
C GLN A 5 27.25 -63.41 34.84
N GLN A 6 26.99 -64.12 33.73
CA GLN A 6 26.58 -63.52 32.45
C GLN A 6 25.38 -64.20 31.75
N VAL A 7 24.51 -64.88 32.49
CA VAL A 7 23.24 -65.42 31.94
C VAL A 7 22.01 -64.98 32.78
N GLN A 8 22.06 -63.77 33.34
CA GLN A 8 20.91 -63.18 34.05
C GLN A 8 20.68 -61.70 33.68
N ILE A 9 21.06 -61.32 32.46
CA ILE A 9 20.71 -60.03 31.80
C ILE A 9 20.03 -60.31 30.45
N GLN A 10 19.40 -61.49 30.30
CA GLN A 10 18.62 -61.81 29.11
C GLN A 10 17.41 -62.69 29.46
N GLN A 11 16.62 -62.24 30.44
CA GLN A 11 15.27 -62.78 30.72
C GLN A 11 14.31 -61.75 31.37
N ASN A 12 14.71 -60.48 31.54
CA ASN A 12 13.85 -59.42 32.11
C ASN A 12 13.51 -58.29 31.11
N THR A 13 13.46 -58.60 29.82
CA THR A 13 13.13 -57.61 28.76
C THR A 13 11.86 -57.94 27.97
N ASN A 14 11.05 -58.92 28.41
CA ASN A 14 9.77 -59.30 27.78
C ASN A 14 8.61 -59.42 28.79
N GLN A 15 8.54 -58.53 29.80
CA GLN A 15 7.39 -58.44 30.72
C GLN A 15 6.91 -57.00 30.97
N ILE A 16 7.28 -56.05 30.09
CA ILE A 16 6.85 -54.64 30.15
C ILE A 16 6.12 -54.19 28.85
N GLN A 17 5.84 -55.12 27.94
CA GLN A 17 5.03 -54.87 26.75
C GLN A 17 4.00 -55.99 26.60
N GLU A 18 2.88 -55.93 27.34
CA GLU A 18 1.60 -56.56 26.95
C GLU A 18 0.37 -56.24 27.83
N GLU A 19 0.45 -55.38 28.85
CA GLU A 19 -0.72 -55.06 29.71
C GLU A 19 -1.34 -53.65 29.51
N ASN A 20 -0.97 -52.90 28.46
CA ASN A 20 -1.48 -51.53 28.23
C ASN A 20 -2.39 -51.39 27.00
N ILE A 21 -3.14 -52.43 26.65
CA ILE A 21 -4.26 -52.30 25.69
C ILE A 21 -5.40 -53.22 26.14
N GLN A 22 -6.21 -52.77 27.09
CA GLN A 22 -7.66 -53.02 27.16
C GLN A 22 -8.25 -52.43 28.45
N ASN A 23 -9.49 -51.93 28.32
CA ASN A 23 -10.40 -51.50 29.39
C ASN A 23 -10.44 -49.99 29.71
N ASN A 24 -11.03 -49.26 28.76
CA ASN A 24 -12.11 -48.32 29.07
C ASN A 24 -13.10 -48.91 30.08
N THR A 25 -13.35 -48.28 31.23
CA THR A 25 -14.63 -47.63 31.62
C THR A 25 -14.70 -47.38 33.13
N THR A 26 -15.15 -46.16 33.48
CA THR A 26 -15.78 -45.73 34.75
C THR A 26 -15.12 -46.11 36.09
N ASN A 27 -14.53 -45.12 36.78
CA ASN A 27 -15.16 -44.58 37.98
C ASN A 27 -14.53 -43.28 38.49
N GLN A 28 -15.42 -42.50 39.07
CA GLN A 28 -15.27 -41.14 39.58
C GLN A 28 -14.23 -41.04 40.72
N GLN A 29 -13.40 -40.00 40.66
CA GLN A 29 -12.88 -39.34 41.87
C GLN A 29 -13.31 -37.89 41.85
N THR A 30 -14.20 -37.57 42.79
CA THR A 30 -14.70 -36.25 43.11
C THR A 30 -13.57 -35.42 43.72
N VAL A 31 -13.23 -34.29 43.10
CA VAL A 31 -12.50 -33.21 43.75
C VAL A 31 -13.46 -32.03 43.81
N GLN A 32 -13.98 -31.74 44.99
CA GLN A 32 -14.69 -30.49 45.25
C GLN A 32 -13.65 -29.37 45.33
N ILE A 33 -13.68 -28.47 44.35
CA ILE A 33 -13.04 -27.16 44.44
C ILE A 33 -14.16 -26.15 44.49
N GLN A 34 -14.30 -25.48 45.64
CA GLN A 34 -15.16 -24.30 45.78
C GLN A 34 -14.62 -23.21 44.86
N ILE A 35 -15.41 -22.81 43.85
CA ILE A 35 -15.12 -21.64 43.02
C ILE A 35 -15.98 -20.50 43.54
N GLN A 36 -15.34 -19.49 44.12
CA GLN A 36 -15.93 -18.17 44.28
C GLN A 36 -16.27 -17.62 42.89
N GLU A 37 -17.53 -17.27 42.68
CA GLU A 37 -18.04 -16.61 41.48
C GLU A 37 -17.19 -15.36 41.14
N LYS A 38 -16.60 -15.39 39.95
CA LYS A 38 -16.08 -14.24 39.21
C LYS A 38 -16.58 -14.36 37.76
N PRO A 39 -16.73 -13.23 37.02
CA PRO A 39 -17.46 -13.22 35.75
C PRO A 39 -16.80 -14.19 34.75
N GLU A 40 -17.59 -15.14 34.28
CA GLU A 40 -17.15 -16.28 33.47
C GLU A 40 -16.57 -15.82 32.12
N LYS A 41 -15.38 -16.30 31.77
CA LYS A 41 -14.78 -16.17 30.44
C LYS A 41 -15.10 -17.42 29.62
N ALA A 42 -15.40 -17.28 28.33
CA ALA A 42 -15.53 -18.42 27.42
C ALA A 42 -14.16 -19.09 27.20
N LYS A 43 -14.13 -20.43 27.22
CA LYS A 43 -12.88 -21.21 27.16
C LYS A 43 -12.69 -21.84 25.79
N ILE A 44 -11.69 -21.38 25.04
CA ILE A 44 -11.26 -22.06 23.81
C ILE A 44 -10.15 -23.06 24.17
N ILE A 45 -10.43 -24.34 23.95
CA ILE A 45 -9.50 -25.42 24.30
C ILE A 45 -8.64 -25.79 23.09
N TYR A 46 -7.32 -25.60 23.24
CA TYR A 46 -6.32 -26.02 22.26
C TYR A 46 -5.97 -27.51 22.47
N LYS A 47 -6.44 -28.41 21.58
CA LYS A 47 -6.29 -29.88 21.76
C LYS A 47 -4.87 -30.44 21.61
N ARG A 48 -3.90 -29.70 21.05
CA ARG A 48 -2.55 -30.26 20.76
C ARG A 48 -1.42 -29.84 21.73
N ILE A 49 -1.68 -28.94 22.69
CA ILE A 49 -0.70 -28.29 23.60
C ILE A 49 -1.37 -28.02 24.96
N GLY A 50 -2.70 -28.18 25.13
CA GLY A 50 -3.35 -28.01 26.43
C GLY A 50 -3.27 -26.59 26.99
N VAL A 51 -3.17 -25.58 26.12
CA VAL A 51 -3.19 -24.16 26.51
C VAL A 51 -4.61 -23.65 26.32
N ASP A 52 -5.22 -23.23 27.42
CA ASP A 52 -6.56 -22.68 27.41
C ASP A 52 -6.51 -21.20 27.06
N ILE A 53 -7.00 -20.82 25.87
CA ILE A 53 -7.19 -19.41 25.54
C ILE A 53 -8.54 -18.99 26.12
N HIS A 54 -8.51 -18.07 27.08
CA HIS A 54 -9.71 -17.53 27.69
C HIS A 54 -10.11 -16.27 26.95
N ILE A 55 -11.29 -16.30 26.35
CA ILE A 55 -11.90 -15.15 25.66
C ILE A 55 -13.02 -14.64 26.53
N ASP A 56 -13.23 -13.32 26.58
CA ASP A 56 -14.33 -12.80 27.37
C ASP A 56 -15.67 -13.21 26.73
N LYS A 57 -16.64 -13.59 27.56
CA LYS A 57 -17.99 -13.97 27.07
C LYS A 57 -18.77 -12.77 26.52
N ASP A 58 -18.27 -11.57 26.76
CA ASP A 58 -18.87 -10.31 26.32
C ASP A 58 -18.16 -9.73 25.07
N ASP A 59 -17.13 -10.38 24.54
CA ASP A 59 -16.41 -9.92 23.35
C ASP A 59 -17.31 -9.98 22.10
N ALA A 60 -17.56 -8.83 21.48
CA ALA A 60 -18.33 -8.71 20.23
C ALA A 60 -17.51 -9.12 18.98
N GLU A 61 -16.18 -9.09 19.09
CA GLU A 61 -15.23 -9.50 18.06
C GLU A 61 -14.16 -10.40 18.67
N ILE A 62 -13.84 -11.51 18.00
CA ILE A 62 -12.81 -12.45 18.44
C ILE A 62 -11.73 -12.55 17.38
N PHE A 63 -10.51 -12.19 17.77
CA PHE A 63 -9.32 -12.38 16.95
C PHE A 63 -8.40 -13.39 17.60
N ILE A 64 -8.10 -14.47 16.88
CA ILE A 64 -7.15 -15.48 17.31
C ILE A 64 -5.92 -15.43 16.39
N PRO A 65 -4.90 -14.60 16.72
CA PRO A 65 -3.67 -14.56 15.98
C PRO A 65 -2.80 -15.78 16.30
N SER A 66 -2.29 -16.43 15.25
CA SER A 66 -1.07 -17.24 15.27
C SER A 66 -0.99 -18.27 16.40
N ASN A 67 -1.71 -19.38 16.27
CA ASN A 67 -1.41 -20.64 16.97
C ASN A 67 -1.98 -21.83 16.19
N ARG A 68 -1.41 -23.02 16.39
CA ARG A 68 -1.74 -24.31 15.73
C ARG A 68 -3.14 -24.84 16.13
N ILE A 69 -4.22 -24.13 15.80
CA ILE A 69 -5.59 -24.53 16.17
C ILE A 69 -6.03 -25.70 15.27
N GLU A 70 -6.18 -26.89 15.85
CA GLU A 70 -6.73 -28.05 15.15
C GLU A 70 -8.27 -28.04 15.15
N VAL A 71 -8.88 -27.58 16.24
CA VAL A 71 -10.35 -27.54 16.42
C VAL A 71 -10.72 -26.27 17.18
N LEU A 72 -11.80 -25.60 16.78
CA LEU A 72 -12.47 -24.55 17.55
C LEU A 72 -13.56 -25.21 18.42
N GLU A 73 -13.41 -25.23 19.74
CA GLU A 73 -14.42 -25.74 20.69
C GLU A 73 -14.69 -24.65 21.75
N GLY A 74 -15.95 -24.52 22.21
CA GLY A 74 -16.34 -23.61 23.30
C GLY A 74 -16.67 -22.17 22.91
N VAL A 75 -16.39 -21.75 21.67
CA VAL A 75 -16.70 -20.38 21.19
C VAL A 75 -18.22 -20.17 21.14
N SER A 76 -19.01 -21.19 20.78
CA SER A 76 -20.48 -21.17 20.69
C SER A 76 -21.19 -20.84 22.02
N GLU A 77 -20.48 -20.90 23.15
CA GLU A 77 -21.01 -20.50 24.46
C GLU A 77 -21.02 -18.97 24.66
N ASN A 78 -20.31 -18.23 23.81
CA ASN A 78 -20.31 -16.77 23.81
C ASN A 78 -21.61 -16.24 23.14
N LYS A 79 -22.61 -15.95 23.98
CA LYS A 79 -23.93 -15.42 23.55
C LYS A 79 -23.89 -14.00 22.98
N ASN A 80 -22.77 -13.29 23.15
CA ASN A 80 -22.54 -11.90 22.73
C ASN A 80 -21.64 -11.78 21.48
N LEU A 81 -21.06 -12.87 20.99
CA LEU A 81 -20.36 -12.89 19.71
C LEU A 81 -21.37 -12.65 18.59
N THR A 82 -21.46 -11.40 18.19
CA THR A 82 -22.55 -10.89 17.36
C THR A 82 -22.05 -10.30 16.05
N GLN A 83 -20.73 -10.20 15.84
CA GLN A 83 -20.20 -9.46 14.69
C GLN A 83 -19.08 -10.22 13.97
N LYS A 84 -17.88 -10.39 14.55
CA LYS A 84 -16.71 -10.86 13.78
C LYS A 84 -15.91 -11.97 14.45
N LEU A 85 -15.60 -13.02 13.70
CA LEU A 85 -14.73 -14.11 14.12
C LEU A 85 -13.58 -14.28 13.13
N LYS A 86 -12.34 -14.10 13.59
CA LYS A 86 -11.14 -14.19 12.76
C LYS A 86 -10.15 -15.20 13.31
N VAL A 87 -9.90 -16.25 12.53
CA VAL A 87 -8.99 -17.36 12.84
C VAL A 87 -8.02 -17.57 11.68
N GLN A 88 -6.78 -17.12 11.86
CA GLN A 88 -5.79 -17.11 10.79
C GLN A 88 -4.46 -17.76 11.18
N LYS A 89 -3.72 -18.21 10.14
CA LYS A 89 -2.32 -18.65 10.24
C LYS A 89 -2.12 -19.85 11.18
N THR A 90 -3.10 -20.74 11.29
CA THR A 90 -2.97 -21.93 12.15
C THR A 90 -2.09 -23.01 11.49
N GLN A 91 -1.94 -22.95 10.17
CA GLN A 91 -1.25 -23.94 9.32
C GLN A 91 -1.71 -25.40 9.52
N GLN A 92 -2.82 -25.65 10.22
CA GLN A 92 -3.27 -27.01 10.56
C GLN A 92 -4.77 -27.24 10.43
N THR A 93 -5.61 -26.19 10.51
CA THR A 93 -7.07 -26.34 10.37
C THR A 93 -7.41 -26.84 8.96
N GLN A 94 -7.95 -28.06 8.89
CA GLN A 94 -8.33 -28.74 7.64
C GLN A 94 -9.84 -28.78 7.42
N VAL A 95 -10.61 -28.64 8.51
CA VAL A 95 -12.06 -28.81 8.53
C VAL A 95 -12.69 -27.62 9.25
N ILE A 96 -13.82 -27.16 8.74
CA ILE A 96 -14.69 -26.19 9.40
C ILE A 96 -15.65 -26.99 10.27
N GLU A 97 -15.58 -26.91 11.60
CA GLU A 97 -16.50 -27.60 12.52
C GLU A 97 -16.84 -26.69 13.71
N ASN A 98 -17.91 -27.02 14.43
CA ASN A 98 -18.36 -26.32 15.66
C ASN A 98 -18.67 -24.82 15.50
N LEU A 99 -19.16 -24.41 14.33
CA LEU A 99 -19.68 -23.06 14.11
C LEU A 99 -21.16 -23.01 14.50
N ASP A 100 -21.47 -22.52 15.69
CA ASP A 100 -22.85 -22.28 16.15
C ASP A 100 -22.97 -20.81 16.59
N PHE A 101 -23.02 -19.92 15.61
CA PHE A 101 -23.03 -18.46 15.82
C PHE A 101 -24.17 -17.82 15.05
N PRO A 102 -25.41 -17.90 15.56
CA PRO A 102 -26.59 -17.43 14.83
C PRO A 102 -26.58 -15.93 14.53
N LYS A 103 -25.72 -15.16 15.20
CA LYS A 103 -25.60 -13.71 15.05
C LYS A 103 -24.36 -13.26 14.28
N LEU A 104 -23.45 -14.17 13.91
CA LEU A 104 -22.18 -13.80 13.29
C LEU A 104 -22.39 -13.19 11.91
N THR A 105 -21.77 -12.04 11.63
CA THR A 105 -21.88 -11.34 10.34
C THR A 105 -20.60 -11.46 9.52
N MET A 106 -19.44 -11.67 10.14
CA MET A 106 -18.15 -11.89 9.46
C MET A 106 -17.41 -13.10 10.00
N LEU A 107 -16.93 -13.95 9.09
CA LEU A 107 -16.08 -15.11 9.37
C LEU A 107 -14.84 -15.06 8.49
N GLU A 108 -13.66 -14.96 9.13
CA GLU A 108 -12.38 -14.99 8.44
C GLU A 108 -11.55 -16.19 8.87
N LEU A 109 -11.38 -17.14 7.95
CA LEU A 109 -10.64 -18.40 8.08
C LEU A 109 -9.46 -18.46 7.10
N GLY A 110 -8.83 -17.31 6.80
CA GLY A 110 -7.73 -17.24 5.86
C GLY A 110 -6.41 -17.84 6.37
N SER A 111 -5.51 -18.25 5.46
CA SER A 111 -4.19 -18.82 5.76
C SER A 111 -4.22 -20.12 6.59
N ASN A 112 -5.15 -21.02 6.25
CA ASN A 112 -5.31 -22.33 6.88
C ASN A 112 -5.07 -23.46 5.85
N LYS A 113 -5.58 -24.67 6.10
CA LYS A 113 -5.47 -25.84 5.20
C LYS A 113 -6.84 -26.40 4.83
N ILE A 114 -7.89 -25.58 4.84
CA ILE A 114 -9.26 -26.00 4.57
C ILE A 114 -9.35 -26.51 3.13
N GLU A 115 -9.90 -27.71 2.95
CA GLU A 115 -10.07 -28.33 1.63
C GLU A 115 -11.51 -28.28 1.12
N LYS A 116 -12.48 -28.14 2.03
CA LYS A 116 -13.92 -28.08 1.73
C LYS A 116 -14.63 -27.00 2.53
N ILE A 117 -15.57 -26.33 1.87
CA ILE A 117 -16.51 -25.41 2.51
C ILE A 117 -17.66 -26.27 3.06
N GLN A 118 -17.93 -26.16 4.37
CA GLN A 118 -18.98 -26.96 5.03
C GLN A 118 -19.34 -26.34 6.39
N ASN A 119 -20.43 -26.83 6.99
CA ASN A 119 -20.87 -26.48 8.34
C ASN A 119 -21.19 -24.98 8.52
N LEU A 120 -21.86 -24.39 7.52
CA LEU A 120 -22.30 -22.99 7.51
C LEU A 120 -23.79 -22.82 7.88
N ASP A 121 -24.53 -23.91 8.07
CA ASP A 121 -25.99 -23.92 8.30
C ASP A 121 -26.45 -23.14 9.54
N LYS A 122 -25.54 -22.96 10.50
CA LYS A 122 -25.80 -22.27 11.77
C LYS A 122 -25.32 -20.80 11.77
N LEU A 123 -25.05 -20.23 10.60
CA LEU A 123 -24.58 -18.86 10.41
C LEU A 123 -25.55 -18.05 9.51
N PRO A 124 -26.84 -17.98 9.85
CA PRO A 124 -27.88 -17.42 8.98
C PRO A 124 -27.75 -15.91 8.71
N LEU A 125 -26.93 -15.19 9.48
CA LEU A 125 -26.68 -13.75 9.31
C LEU A 125 -25.31 -13.44 8.73
N LEU A 126 -24.56 -14.44 8.24
CA LEU A 126 -23.21 -14.23 7.75
C LEU A 126 -23.22 -13.43 6.44
N GLN A 127 -22.61 -12.26 6.47
CA GLN A 127 -22.50 -11.33 5.35
C GLN A 127 -21.15 -11.45 4.65
N GLU A 128 -20.07 -11.65 5.41
CA GLU A 128 -18.70 -11.65 4.92
C GLU A 128 -17.99 -12.97 5.27
N LEU A 129 -17.49 -13.66 4.24
CA LEU A 129 -16.74 -14.92 4.39
C LEU A 129 -15.38 -14.83 3.70
N TYR A 130 -14.31 -14.90 4.49
CA TYR A 130 -12.93 -14.85 4.01
C TYR A 130 -12.23 -16.20 4.19
N LEU A 131 -11.98 -16.89 3.09
CA LEU A 131 -11.36 -18.22 3.00
C LEU A 131 -10.06 -18.21 2.20
N GLY A 132 -9.40 -17.06 2.09
CA GLY A 132 -8.18 -16.93 1.28
C GLY A 132 -6.98 -17.74 1.82
N LYS A 133 -6.04 -18.12 0.97
CA LYS A 133 -4.84 -18.91 1.33
C LYS A 133 -5.19 -20.25 1.99
N ASN A 134 -6.08 -21.02 1.36
CA ASN A 134 -6.49 -22.36 1.79
C ASN A 134 -6.18 -23.39 0.67
N ARG A 135 -6.85 -24.56 0.68
CA ARG A 135 -6.67 -25.65 -0.29
C ARG A 135 -7.98 -26.05 -0.96
N ILE A 136 -8.97 -25.17 -0.93
CA ILE A 136 -10.31 -25.41 -1.47
C ILE A 136 -10.22 -25.65 -2.97
N LYS A 137 -10.85 -26.72 -3.45
CA LYS A 137 -10.83 -27.10 -4.88
C LYS A 137 -12.14 -26.80 -5.61
N GLN A 138 -13.25 -26.70 -4.87
CA GLN A 138 -14.59 -26.51 -5.40
C GLN A 138 -15.36 -25.56 -4.50
N ILE A 139 -16.21 -24.74 -5.10
CA ILE A 139 -17.17 -23.91 -4.38
C ILE A 139 -18.43 -24.76 -4.19
N GLU A 140 -18.78 -25.03 -2.94
CA GLU A 140 -19.90 -25.90 -2.57
C GLU A 140 -20.44 -25.51 -1.18
N ASN A 141 -21.65 -25.97 -0.84
CA ASN A 141 -22.26 -25.82 0.48
C ASN A 141 -22.41 -24.37 0.97
N LEU A 142 -22.69 -23.45 0.04
CA LEU A 142 -22.95 -22.03 0.33
C LEU A 142 -24.45 -21.69 0.34
N GLU A 143 -25.33 -22.64 -0.02
CA GLU A 143 -26.78 -22.47 -0.04
C GLU A 143 -27.37 -21.90 1.26
N PRO A 144 -26.87 -22.25 2.47
CA PRO A 144 -27.38 -21.67 3.71
C PRO A 144 -27.18 -20.15 3.82
N LEU A 145 -26.23 -19.59 3.05
CA LEU A 145 -25.85 -18.17 3.11
C LEU A 145 -26.50 -17.31 2.02
N LYS A 146 -27.34 -17.90 1.16
CA LYS A 146 -27.93 -17.25 -0.02
C LYS A 146 -28.64 -15.92 0.27
N ASP A 147 -29.25 -15.81 1.44
CA ASP A 147 -30.08 -14.66 1.81
C ASP A 147 -29.26 -13.55 2.51
N SER A 148 -28.09 -13.88 3.07
CA SER A 148 -27.31 -12.97 3.92
C SER A 148 -26.00 -12.48 3.30
N MET A 149 -25.37 -13.28 2.44
CA MET A 149 -23.99 -13.04 2.01
C MET A 149 -23.85 -11.88 1.02
N SER A 150 -22.93 -10.95 1.32
CA SER A 150 -22.56 -9.83 0.47
C SER A 150 -21.12 -9.93 -0.05
N THR A 151 -20.20 -10.51 0.73
CA THR A 151 -18.76 -10.58 0.39
C THR A 151 -18.23 -12.00 0.55
N LEU A 152 -17.57 -12.51 -0.49
CA LEU A 152 -16.92 -13.81 -0.48
C LEU A 152 -15.48 -13.68 -1.01
N ALA A 153 -14.50 -14.09 -0.20
CA ALA A 153 -13.10 -14.11 -0.59
C ALA A 153 -12.52 -15.52 -0.54
N LEU A 154 -12.07 -16.01 -1.70
CA LEU A 154 -11.49 -17.32 -1.96
C LEU A 154 -10.09 -17.20 -2.59
N THR A 155 -9.43 -16.05 -2.46
CA THR A 155 -8.09 -15.77 -3.00
C THR A 155 -7.06 -16.82 -2.60
N ALA A 156 -6.16 -17.22 -3.49
CA ALA A 156 -5.07 -18.17 -3.21
C ALA A 156 -5.59 -19.54 -2.70
N ASN A 157 -6.45 -20.18 -3.49
CA ASN A 157 -6.95 -21.53 -3.26
C ASN A 157 -6.52 -22.46 -4.43
N ARG A 158 -7.27 -23.54 -4.66
CA ARG A 158 -7.03 -24.52 -5.73
C ARG A 158 -8.25 -24.72 -6.62
N ILE A 159 -9.08 -23.68 -6.74
CA ILE A 159 -10.33 -23.72 -7.50
C ILE A 159 -10.00 -23.73 -8.98
N ILE A 160 -10.66 -24.61 -9.74
CA ILE A 160 -10.45 -24.77 -11.19
C ILE A 160 -11.71 -24.37 -11.97
N ASP A 161 -12.87 -24.50 -11.34
CA ASP A 161 -14.18 -24.25 -11.95
C ASP A 161 -15.08 -23.49 -10.98
N ILE A 162 -15.84 -22.55 -11.52
CA ILE A 162 -16.80 -21.71 -10.79
C ILE A 162 -18.23 -21.89 -11.31
N SER A 163 -18.46 -22.92 -12.14
CA SER A 163 -19.76 -23.20 -12.75
C SER A 163 -20.86 -23.53 -11.73
N THR A 164 -20.47 -24.00 -10.54
CA THR A 164 -21.38 -24.41 -9.46
C THR A 164 -21.01 -23.79 -8.12
N GLY A 165 -22.00 -23.62 -7.26
CA GLY A 165 -21.87 -23.23 -5.85
C GLY A 165 -22.07 -21.74 -5.59
N LEU A 166 -22.17 -20.91 -6.63
CA LEU A 166 -22.38 -19.46 -6.54
C LEU A 166 -23.80 -19.04 -6.96
N GLU A 167 -24.54 -19.88 -7.68
CA GLU A 167 -25.74 -19.49 -8.44
C GLU A 167 -26.90 -18.99 -7.57
N GLN A 168 -26.92 -19.36 -6.29
CA GLN A 168 -27.94 -18.95 -5.32
C GLN A 168 -27.57 -17.67 -4.57
N LEU A 169 -26.34 -17.20 -4.66
CA LEU A 169 -25.80 -16.11 -3.83
C LEU A 169 -26.13 -14.74 -4.44
N THR A 170 -27.40 -14.51 -4.77
CA THR A 170 -27.84 -13.36 -5.58
C THR A 170 -27.63 -11.99 -4.93
N ASN A 171 -27.39 -11.96 -3.62
CA ASN A 171 -27.10 -10.74 -2.85
C ASN A 171 -25.60 -10.37 -2.84
N LEU A 172 -24.73 -11.21 -3.43
CA LEU A 172 -23.29 -10.98 -3.44
C LEU A 172 -22.94 -9.69 -4.20
N THR A 173 -22.18 -8.81 -3.55
CA THR A 173 -21.68 -7.54 -4.08
C THR A 173 -20.17 -7.59 -4.36
N GLU A 174 -19.42 -8.39 -3.62
CA GLU A 174 -17.96 -8.50 -3.79
C GLU A 174 -17.51 -9.96 -3.83
N LEU A 175 -16.78 -10.32 -4.89
CA LEU A 175 -16.21 -11.67 -5.07
C LEU A 175 -14.71 -11.57 -5.37
N TYR A 176 -13.90 -12.07 -4.44
CA TYR A 176 -12.45 -12.16 -4.59
C TYR A 176 -12.03 -13.61 -4.80
N ILE A 177 -11.56 -13.97 -5.98
CA ILE A 177 -11.13 -15.34 -6.31
C ILE A 177 -9.79 -15.39 -7.06
N ALA A 178 -8.96 -14.39 -6.79
CA ALA A 178 -7.60 -14.32 -7.34
C ALA A 178 -6.71 -15.50 -6.95
N GLU A 179 -5.61 -15.71 -7.67
CA GLU A 179 -4.61 -16.75 -7.38
C GLU A 179 -5.22 -18.18 -7.31
N ASN A 180 -6.07 -18.51 -8.29
CA ASN A 180 -6.64 -19.86 -8.45
C ASN A 180 -6.23 -20.45 -9.82
N TYR A 181 -6.89 -21.50 -10.27
CA TYR A 181 -6.60 -22.20 -11.53
C TYR A 181 -7.76 -22.14 -12.53
N ILE A 182 -8.64 -21.13 -12.40
CA ILE A 182 -9.85 -20.97 -13.20
C ILE A 182 -9.49 -20.63 -14.64
N SER A 183 -10.07 -21.34 -15.61
CA SER A 183 -9.82 -21.08 -17.04
C SER A 183 -10.99 -20.48 -17.81
N GLN A 184 -12.21 -20.54 -17.25
CA GLN A 184 -13.43 -20.04 -17.87
C GLN A 184 -14.26 -19.31 -16.83
N ILE A 185 -14.93 -18.24 -17.24
CA ILE A 185 -15.88 -17.52 -16.40
C ILE A 185 -17.26 -18.12 -16.68
N ASN A 186 -17.85 -18.78 -15.70
CA ASN A 186 -19.16 -19.42 -15.80
C ASN A 186 -19.85 -19.40 -14.42
N GLY A 187 -21.15 -19.69 -14.36
CA GLY A 187 -21.87 -19.76 -13.07
C GLY A 187 -22.14 -18.42 -12.38
N LEU A 188 -21.81 -17.29 -13.02
CA LEU A 188 -22.00 -15.93 -12.44
C LEU A 188 -23.30 -15.24 -12.90
N ASP A 189 -24.09 -15.85 -13.80
CA ASP A 189 -25.24 -15.20 -14.46
C ASP A 189 -26.27 -14.59 -13.50
N ASN A 190 -26.47 -15.22 -12.33
CA ASN A 190 -27.45 -14.77 -11.34
C ASN A 190 -26.90 -13.68 -10.38
N LEU A 191 -25.58 -13.43 -10.38
CA LEU A 191 -24.92 -12.49 -9.46
C LEU A 191 -25.03 -11.04 -9.94
N THR A 192 -26.25 -10.63 -10.29
CA THR A 192 -26.53 -9.32 -10.90
C THR A 192 -26.28 -8.12 -9.98
N ASN A 193 -26.09 -8.36 -8.67
CA ASN A 193 -25.73 -7.35 -7.68
C ASN A 193 -24.22 -7.15 -7.50
N LEU A 194 -23.39 -7.92 -8.21
CA LEU A 194 -21.94 -7.85 -8.07
C LEU A 194 -21.39 -6.50 -8.53
N ILE A 195 -20.63 -5.84 -7.66
CA ILE A 195 -19.97 -4.54 -7.84
C ILE A 195 -18.48 -4.75 -8.11
N LEU A 196 -17.83 -5.68 -7.40
CA LEU A 196 -16.41 -6.00 -7.56
C LEU A 196 -16.23 -7.49 -7.85
N LEU A 197 -15.46 -7.78 -8.91
CA LEU A 197 -15.05 -9.13 -9.29
C LEU A 197 -13.54 -9.17 -9.49
N ASP A 198 -12.85 -9.84 -8.57
CA ASP A 198 -11.41 -10.09 -8.67
C ASP A 198 -11.13 -11.54 -9.10
N LEU A 199 -10.72 -11.69 -10.35
CA LEU A 199 -10.31 -12.93 -11.02
C LEU A 199 -8.81 -12.89 -11.39
N SER A 200 -8.02 -12.01 -10.78
CA SER A 200 -6.60 -11.85 -11.10
C SER A 200 -5.79 -13.12 -10.82
N MET A 201 -4.65 -13.30 -11.50
CA MET A 201 -3.76 -14.45 -11.27
C MET A 201 -4.45 -15.82 -11.44
N ASN A 202 -5.24 -15.97 -12.51
CA ASN A 202 -5.90 -17.23 -12.89
C ASN A 202 -5.38 -17.71 -14.27
N LYS A 203 -6.15 -18.56 -14.96
CA LYS A 203 -5.83 -19.10 -16.30
C LYS A 203 -6.92 -18.76 -17.33
N ILE A 204 -7.68 -17.70 -17.10
CA ILE A 204 -8.86 -17.34 -17.90
C ILE A 204 -8.41 -16.99 -19.31
N THR A 205 -9.08 -17.59 -20.31
CA THR A 205 -8.74 -17.36 -21.73
C THR A 205 -9.73 -16.47 -22.47
N LYS A 206 -10.95 -16.31 -21.94
CA LYS A 206 -12.05 -15.57 -22.57
C LYS A 206 -12.89 -14.83 -21.53
N LEU A 207 -13.59 -13.78 -21.98
CA LEU A 207 -14.47 -12.96 -21.14
C LEU A 207 -15.95 -13.38 -21.17
N ASP A 208 -16.30 -14.43 -21.92
CA ASP A 208 -17.67 -14.98 -21.90
C ASP A 208 -18.07 -15.34 -20.46
N GLY A 209 -19.27 -14.93 -20.03
CA GLY A 209 -19.80 -15.24 -18.68
C GLY A 209 -19.91 -14.06 -17.71
N ILE A 210 -19.42 -12.86 -18.07
CA ILE A 210 -19.61 -11.63 -17.26
C ILE A 210 -20.72 -10.71 -17.78
N ASN A 211 -21.29 -11.01 -18.95
CA ASN A 211 -22.23 -10.15 -19.67
C ASN A 211 -23.56 -9.88 -18.92
N LYS A 212 -23.89 -10.64 -17.87
CA LYS A 212 -25.08 -10.42 -17.03
C LYS A 212 -24.82 -9.57 -15.79
N LEU A 213 -23.56 -9.25 -15.49
CA LEU A 213 -23.15 -8.51 -14.29
C LEU A 213 -23.31 -6.99 -14.51
N GLN A 214 -24.56 -6.52 -14.52
CA GLN A 214 -24.90 -5.15 -14.91
C GLN A 214 -24.45 -4.06 -13.92
N LYS A 215 -24.28 -4.41 -12.64
CA LYS A 215 -23.82 -3.50 -11.58
C LYS A 215 -22.31 -3.52 -11.36
N LEU A 216 -21.57 -4.30 -12.16
CA LEU A 216 -20.13 -4.46 -11.99
C LEU A 216 -19.42 -3.13 -12.26
N GLN A 217 -18.67 -2.65 -11.27
CA GLN A 217 -17.89 -1.40 -11.31
C GLN A 217 -16.40 -1.68 -11.36
N GLU A 218 -15.93 -2.75 -10.71
CA GLU A 218 -14.52 -3.12 -10.66
C GLU A 218 -14.31 -4.55 -11.16
N LEU A 219 -13.44 -4.70 -12.17
CA LEU A 219 -13.11 -5.99 -12.78
C LEU A 219 -11.60 -6.19 -12.83
N TRP A 220 -11.09 -7.12 -12.03
CA TRP A 220 -9.66 -7.39 -11.96
C TRP A 220 -9.37 -8.73 -12.64
N LEU A 221 -8.59 -8.69 -13.72
CA LEU A 221 -8.26 -9.82 -14.60
C LEU A 221 -6.76 -9.87 -14.93
N ASN A 222 -5.93 -9.05 -14.28
CA ASN A 222 -4.49 -9.05 -14.52
C ASN A 222 -3.90 -10.45 -14.26
N ILE A 223 -2.84 -10.79 -15.00
CA ILE A 223 -2.16 -12.08 -14.89
C ILE A 223 -3.11 -13.25 -15.21
N ASN A 224 -3.68 -13.23 -16.41
CA ASN A 224 -4.51 -14.30 -16.99
C ASN A 224 -3.99 -14.66 -18.39
N LYS A 225 -4.81 -15.35 -19.20
CA LYS A 225 -4.46 -15.83 -20.55
C LYS A 225 -5.43 -15.33 -21.63
N ILE A 226 -6.04 -14.17 -21.43
CA ILE A 226 -6.96 -13.57 -22.40
C ILE A 226 -6.12 -13.07 -23.58
N GLU A 227 -6.32 -13.65 -24.75
CA GLU A 227 -5.49 -13.38 -25.93
C GLU A 227 -6.25 -12.67 -27.04
N ASN A 228 -7.52 -13.02 -27.24
CA ASN A 228 -8.29 -12.51 -28.35
C ASN A 228 -8.74 -11.06 -28.10
N PHE A 229 -8.34 -10.15 -28.98
CA PHE A 229 -8.71 -8.73 -28.92
C PHE A 229 -10.24 -8.51 -28.97
N ASP A 230 -10.95 -9.33 -29.76
CA ASP A 230 -12.39 -9.19 -29.93
C ASP A 230 -13.20 -9.61 -28.69
N ASP A 231 -12.61 -10.39 -27.78
CA ASP A 231 -13.27 -10.77 -26.53
C ASP A 231 -13.55 -9.53 -25.65
N LEU A 232 -12.79 -8.43 -25.82
CA LEU A 232 -13.04 -7.17 -25.13
C LEU A 232 -14.40 -6.56 -25.49
N ASN A 233 -14.99 -6.89 -26.64
CA ASN A 233 -16.33 -6.39 -27.03
C ASN A 233 -17.43 -6.85 -26.07
N ILE A 234 -17.23 -7.97 -25.37
CA ILE A 234 -18.18 -8.51 -24.38
C ILE A 234 -18.41 -7.50 -23.26
N LEU A 235 -17.38 -6.72 -22.89
CA LEU A 235 -17.43 -5.72 -21.84
C LEU A 235 -18.43 -4.58 -22.14
N SER A 236 -18.86 -4.40 -23.40
CA SER A 236 -19.93 -3.46 -23.77
C SER A 236 -21.25 -3.69 -23.03
N GLN A 237 -21.46 -4.91 -22.52
CA GLN A 237 -22.65 -5.28 -21.74
C GLN A 237 -22.56 -4.82 -20.27
N ASN A 238 -21.37 -4.43 -19.80
CA ASN A 238 -21.08 -4.07 -18.41
C ASN A 238 -20.86 -2.55 -18.27
N GLN A 239 -21.90 -1.76 -18.52
CA GLN A 239 -21.79 -0.30 -18.66
C GLN A 239 -21.36 0.44 -17.38
N GLN A 240 -21.46 -0.17 -16.20
CA GLN A 240 -21.08 0.47 -14.93
C GLN A 240 -19.60 0.30 -14.58
N ILE A 241 -18.82 -0.46 -15.36
CA ILE A 241 -17.41 -0.68 -15.09
C ILE A 241 -16.65 0.66 -15.15
N GLN A 242 -15.99 0.97 -14.04
CA GLN A 242 -15.14 2.13 -13.84
C GLN A 242 -13.65 1.72 -13.83
N THR A 243 -13.35 0.54 -13.29
CA THR A 243 -11.96 0.08 -13.13
C THR A 243 -11.74 -1.29 -13.74
N VAL A 244 -10.74 -1.40 -14.63
CA VAL A 244 -10.32 -2.67 -15.23
C VAL A 244 -8.82 -2.89 -15.04
N TYR A 245 -8.43 -4.08 -14.61
CA TYR A 245 -7.05 -4.55 -14.68
C TYR A 245 -6.96 -5.72 -15.66
N LEU A 246 -6.19 -5.58 -16.74
CA LEU A 246 -5.91 -6.58 -17.77
C LEU A 246 -4.42 -6.79 -18.02
N GLN A 247 -3.53 -6.07 -17.33
CA GLN A 247 -2.09 -6.21 -17.40
C GLN A 247 -1.64 -7.68 -17.32
N GLN A 248 -0.58 -8.01 -18.04
CA GLN A 248 -0.03 -9.38 -18.10
C GLN A 248 -1.02 -10.43 -18.65
N ASN A 249 -2.00 -10.01 -19.46
CA ASN A 249 -2.68 -10.87 -20.42
C ASN A 249 -2.06 -10.68 -21.81
N PRO A 250 -2.06 -11.70 -22.69
CA PRO A 250 -1.63 -11.52 -24.08
C PRO A 250 -2.38 -10.39 -24.82
N VAL A 251 -3.67 -10.17 -24.53
CA VAL A 251 -4.46 -9.07 -25.11
C VAL A 251 -3.93 -7.68 -24.76
N ALA A 252 -3.21 -7.53 -23.64
CA ALA A 252 -2.61 -6.26 -23.23
C ALA A 252 -1.36 -5.90 -24.06
N GLN A 253 -0.88 -6.80 -24.93
CA GLN A 253 0.23 -6.53 -25.84
C GLN A 253 -0.21 -5.78 -27.12
N PHE A 254 -1.51 -5.75 -27.42
CA PHE A 254 -2.02 -5.00 -28.56
C PHE A 254 -1.97 -3.50 -28.26
N PRO A 255 -1.28 -2.66 -29.05
CA PRO A 255 -1.14 -1.23 -28.76
C PRO A 255 -2.48 -0.50 -28.52
N SER A 256 -3.55 -0.94 -29.17
CA SER A 256 -4.89 -0.35 -29.11
C SER A 256 -5.81 -0.92 -28.02
N TYR A 257 -5.38 -1.88 -27.19
CA TYR A 257 -6.31 -2.55 -26.25
C TYR A 257 -6.95 -1.57 -25.26
N ARG A 258 -6.20 -0.56 -24.79
CA ARG A 258 -6.75 0.50 -23.93
C ARG A 258 -7.77 1.36 -24.65
N GLN A 259 -7.49 1.75 -25.90
CA GLN A 259 -8.44 2.49 -26.73
C GLN A 259 -9.72 1.67 -26.94
N LYS A 260 -9.59 0.36 -27.13
CA LYS A 260 -10.72 -0.54 -27.24
C LYS A 260 -11.56 -0.59 -25.97
N LEU A 261 -10.92 -0.67 -24.81
CA LEU A 261 -11.61 -0.60 -23.51
C LEU A 261 -12.37 0.72 -23.34
N ILE A 262 -11.75 1.85 -23.72
CA ILE A 262 -12.39 3.18 -23.70
C ILE A 262 -13.60 3.23 -24.65
N GLU A 263 -13.50 2.61 -25.83
CA GLU A 263 -14.60 2.54 -26.81
C GLU A 263 -15.80 1.74 -26.28
N VAL A 264 -15.54 0.58 -25.64
CA VAL A 264 -16.60 -0.35 -25.22
C VAL A 264 -17.14 -0.07 -23.82
N LEU A 265 -16.40 0.65 -22.97
CA LEU A 265 -16.80 0.99 -21.59
C LEU A 265 -16.94 2.51 -21.42
N PRO A 266 -18.16 3.07 -21.44
CA PRO A 266 -18.35 4.52 -21.44
C PRO A 266 -17.98 5.21 -20.10
N ASN A 267 -18.00 4.46 -18.99
CA ASN A 267 -17.77 4.98 -17.65
C ASN A 267 -16.38 4.62 -17.09
N ILE A 268 -15.49 4.07 -17.91
CA ILE A 268 -14.17 3.63 -17.45
C ILE A 268 -13.31 4.82 -17.02
N SER A 269 -12.86 4.79 -15.77
CA SER A 269 -12.04 5.82 -15.13
C SER A 269 -10.62 5.34 -14.82
N GLN A 270 -10.38 4.03 -14.82
CA GLN A 270 -9.06 3.44 -14.56
C GLN A 270 -8.83 2.17 -15.39
N ILE A 271 -7.66 2.09 -16.02
CA ILE A 271 -7.15 0.88 -16.68
C ILE A 271 -5.77 0.58 -16.13
N ASP A 272 -5.54 -0.60 -15.56
CA ASP A 272 -4.20 -1.10 -15.24
C ASP A 272 -3.37 -0.18 -14.31
N ALA A 273 -3.99 0.26 -13.22
CA ALA A 273 -3.46 1.27 -12.29
C ALA A 273 -3.23 2.67 -12.91
N ILE A 274 -3.53 2.84 -14.20
CA ILE A 274 -3.52 4.12 -14.87
C ILE A 274 -4.92 4.70 -14.78
N LEU A 275 -5.08 5.71 -13.94
CA LEU A 275 -6.30 6.50 -13.90
C LEU A 275 -6.46 7.17 -15.27
N LEU A 276 -7.52 6.82 -15.98
CA LEU A 276 -7.90 7.50 -17.20
C LEU A 276 -8.22 8.95 -16.90
N HIS A 277 -8.70 9.36 -15.73
CA HIS A 277 -8.75 10.80 -15.47
C HIS A 277 -7.34 11.45 -15.46
N LEU A 278 -6.25 10.69 -15.22
CA LEU A 278 -4.86 11.17 -15.31
C LEU A 278 -4.32 11.16 -16.75
N LEU A 279 -5.03 10.53 -17.70
CA LEU A 279 -4.63 10.44 -19.13
C LEU A 279 -5.70 10.94 -20.13
N ASN A 280 -6.94 11.08 -19.70
CA ASN A 280 -8.20 11.26 -20.42
C ASN A 280 -9.04 12.31 -19.67
N PHE A 281 -8.42 13.49 -19.53
CA PHE A 281 -9.02 14.69 -18.98
C PHE A 281 -10.06 15.21 -19.97
N ASN A 282 -11.32 14.83 -19.78
CA ASN A 282 -12.42 15.13 -20.71
C ASN A 282 -12.77 16.63 -20.86
N GLU A 283 -12.01 17.53 -20.26
CA GLU A 283 -11.78 18.87 -20.82
C GLU A 283 -10.30 19.23 -20.65
N GLN A 284 -9.46 18.98 -21.68
CA GLN A 284 -8.06 19.41 -21.68
C GLN A 284 -7.90 20.87 -21.23
N LYS A 285 -8.88 21.74 -21.52
CA LYS A 285 -8.86 23.17 -21.24
C LYS A 285 -8.72 23.54 -19.76
N ASP A 286 -9.26 22.72 -18.85
CA ASP A 286 -9.26 23.02 -17.41
C ASP A 286 -8.00 22.47 -16.73
N LEU A 287 -7.46 21.33 -17.17
CA LEU A 287 -6.23 20.76 -16.60
C LEU A 287 -5.02 21.70 -16.76
N TRP A 288 -4.81 22.23 -17.96
CA TRP A 288 -3.68 23.14 -18.18
C TRP A 288 -3.80 24.40 -17.30
N SER A 289 -5.04 24.81 -16.99
CA SER A 289 -5.31 25.92 -16.06
C SER A 289 -5.02 25.52 -14.62
N GLU A 290 -5.49 24.35 -14.17
CA GLU A 290 -5.28 23.85 -12.82
C GLU A 290 -3.82 23.54 -12.53
N LEU A 291 -3.10 22.90 -13.46
CA LEU A 291 -1.66 22.63 -13.33
C LEU A 291 -0.85 23.93 -13.36
N SER A 292 -1.25 24.91 -14.18
CA SER A 292 -0.64 26.24 -14.16
C SER A 292 -0.83 26.92 -12.81
N GLN A 293 -2.07 26.94 -12.30
CA GLN A 293 -2.39 27.50 -10.99
C GLN A 293 -1.67 26.77 -9.86
N LEU A 294 -1.59 25.43 -9.91
CA LEU A 294 -0.86 24.62 -8.94
C LEU A 294 0.62 24.97 -9.00
N SER A 295 1.23 24.98 -10.19
CA SER A 295 2.65 25.36 -10.36
C SER A 295 2.93 26.76 -9.81
N GLN A 296 2.02 27.73 -10.01
CA GLN A 296 2.13 29.07 -9.43
C GLN A 296 1.98 29.04 -7.90
N LYS A 297 1.02 28.30 -7.36
CA LYS A 297 0.81 28.14 -5.90
C LYS A 297 1.96 27.41 -5.21
N LEU A 298 2.67 26.53 -5.90
CA LEU A 298 3.85 25.84 -5.38
C LEU A 298 5.10 26.71 -5.38
N ASN A 299 5.15 27.72 -6.26
CA ASN A 299 6.17 28.75 -6.25
C ASN A 299 5.84 29.81 -5.20
N THR A 300 6.34 29.62 -3.98
CA THR A 300 6.10 30.55 -2.87
C THR A 300 7.41 31.09 -2.32
N GLN A 301 7.41 32.39 -2.06
CA GLN A 301 8.49 33.07 -1.35
C GLN A 301 7.88 34.04 -0.35
N ASN A 302 7.70 33.56 0.87
CA ASN A 302 7.16 34.32 1.99
C ASN A 302 8.18 34.34 3.15
N ASP A 303 7.89 35.10 4.21
CA ASP A 303 8.75 35.14 5.40
C ASP A 303 8.87 33.74 6.03
N GLY A 304 10.00 33.09 5.77
CA GLY A 304 10.36 31.77 6.27
C GLY A 304 9.99 30.55 5.42
N ILE A 305 9.46 30.70 4.21
CA ILE A 305 9.34 29.57 3.26
C ILE A 305 9.75 30.04 1.86
N LYS A 306 10.63 29.25 1.23
CA LYS A 306 10.99 29.36 -0.18
C LYS A 306 10.80 28.01 -0.84
N SER A 307 9.75 27.90 -1.65
CA SER A 307 9.46 26.74 -2.49
C SER A 307 9.56 27.18 -3.94
N ILE A 308 10.37 26.47 -4.73
CA ILE A 308 10.59 26.72 -6.14
C ILE A 308 10.36 25.41 -6.90
N VAL A 309 9.42 25.46 -7.84
CA VAL A 309 9.15 24.44 -8.86
C VAL A 309 9.39 25.08 -10.21
N CYS A 310 10.40 24.60 -10.92
CA CYS A 310 10.79 25.11 -12.23
C CYS A 310 10.61 24.03 -13.28
N ASN A 311 9.85 24.36 -14.32
CA ASN A 311 9.60 23.52 -15.47
C ASN A 311 10.09 24.24 -16.72
N LYS A 312 10.86 23.55 -17.56
CA LYS A 312 11.31 24.09 -18.85
C LYS A 312 11.49 23.00 -19.89
N ILE A 313 11.18 23.33 -21.14
CA ILE A 313 11.28 22.45 -22.30
C ILE A 313 12.26 23.11 -23.28
N TYR A 314 13.36 22.42 -23.54
CA TYR A 314 14.34 22.81 -24.55
C TYR A 314 14.07 22.00 -25.80
N GLN A 315 13.68 22.65 -26.90
CA GLN A 315 13.27 22.00 -28.14
C GLN A 315 14.27 22.28 -29.27
N GLY A 316 14.70 21.23 -29.97
CA GLY A 316 15.55 21.30 -31.17
C GLY A 316 14.80 21.02 -32.47
N LEU A 317 13.47 20.96 -32.41
CA LEU A 317 12.57 20.74 -33.55
C LEU A 317 11.43 21.76 -33.52
N GLU A 318 10.66 21.78 -34.61
CA GLU A 318 9.50 22.63 -34.73
C GLU A 318 8.25 21.93 -34.18
N LEU A 319 7.76 22.40 -33.04
CA LEU A 319 6.54 21.85 -32.42
C LEU A 319 5.28 22.26 -33.20
N ALA A 320 4.23 21.44 -33.09
CA ALA A 320 2.90 21.76 -33.57
C ALA A 320 2.42 23.12 -33.02
N GLN A 321 1.85 23.95 -33.89
CA GLN A 321 1.42 25.30 -33.51
C GLN A 321 0.37 25.30 -32.39
N THR A 322 -0.53 24.32 -32.41
CA THR A 322 -1.55 24.10 -31.37
C THR A 322 -0.92 23.85 -30.00
N TYR A 323 0.16 23.05 -29.96
CA TYR A 323 0.89 22.76 -28.74
C TYR A 323 1.69 23.97 -28.22
N LYS A 324 2.32 24.73 -29.12
CA LYS A 324 3.02 25.99 -28.76
C LYS A 324 2.07 26.98 -28.11
N GLN A 325 0.91 27.22 -28.73
CA GLN A 325 -0.11 28.13 -28.20
C GLN A 325 -0.63 27.69 -26.82
N LEU A 326 -0.77 26.37 -26.62
CA LEU A 326 -1.19 25.80 -25.34
C LEU A 326 -0.15 26.04 -24.24
N CYS A 327 1.13 25.81 -24.55
CA CYS A 327 2.24 26.07 -23.65
C CYS A 327 2.33 27.56 -23.28
N GLU A 328 2.31 28.46 -24.26
CA GLU A 328 2.41 29.90 -24.04
C GLU A 328 1.25 30.44 -23.19
N LYS A 329 0.05 29.89 -23.40
CA LYS A 329 -1.15 30.31 -22.65
C LYS A 329 -1.10 29.91 -21.17
N HIS A 330 -0.64 28.70 -20.87
CA HIS A 330 -0.74 28.12 -19.53
C HIS A 330 0.57 28.13 -18.75
N PHE A 331 1.71 28.11 -19.43
CA PHE A 331 3.04 28.08 -18.86
C PHE A 331 3.96 29.09 -19.57
N PRO A 332 3.89 30.37 -19.19
CA PRO A 332 4.75 31.40 -19.78
C PRO A 332 6.23 31.03 -19.68
N GLU A 333 6.98 31.25 -20.77
CA GLU A 333 8.43 30.99 -20.86
C GLU A 333 8.87 29.53 -20.67
N ILE A 334 7.95 28.57 -20.71
CA ILE A 334 8.29 27.14 -20.58
C ILE A 334 9.08 26.61 -21.78
N LEU A 335 8.86 27.14 -22.99
CA LEU A 335 9.53 26.68 -24.20
C LEU A 335 10.79 27.50 -24.47
N GLN A 336 11.90 26.82 -24.76
CA GLN A 336 13.14 27.42 -25.26
C GLN A 336 13.61 26.68 -26.51
N GLN A 337 13.64 27.39 -27.64
CA GLN A 337 14.24 26.88 -28.87
C GLN A 337 15.76 26.81 -28.74
N VAL A 338 16.35 25.69 -29.12
CA VAL A 338 17.80 25.45 -29.10
C VAL A 338 18.25 24.67 -30.33
N ASP A 339 19.56 24.61 -30.56
CA ASP A 339 20.18 23.84 -31.65
C ASP A 339 21.10 22.74 -31.10
N PHE A 340 20.50 21.61 -30.70
CA PHE A 340 21.26 20.45 -30.23
C PHE A 340 22.23 19.92 -31.30
N LYS A 341 21.90 20.06 -32.59
CA LYS A 341 22.71 19.49 -33.68
C LYS A 341 24.13 20.07 -33.68
N ASN A 342 24.26 21.37 -33.46
CA ASN A 342 25.54 22.07 -33.52
C ASN A 342 26.13 22.42 -32.15
N SER A 343 25.29 22.55 -31.11
CA SER A 343 25.71 23.14 -29.82
C SER A 343 25.26 22.35 -28.58
N PHE A 344 25.02 21.03 -28.69
CA PHE A 344 24.45 20.24 -27.58
C PHE A 344 25.22 20.38 -26.26
N ASP A 345 26.55 20.36 -26.23
CA ASP A 345 27.27 20.46 -24.95
C ASP A 345 27.17 21.86 -24.33
N GLN A 346 27.19 22.92 -25.13
CA GLN A 346 26.90 24.27 -24.64
C GLN A 346 25.49 24.36 -24.07
N ILE A 347 24.49 23.80 -24.77
CA ILE A 347 23.09 23.77 -24.31
C ILE A 347 22.97 22.99 -23.00
N ARG A 348 23.70 21.87 -22.85
CA ARG A 348 23.76 21.11 -21.58
C ARG A 348 24.21 22.00 -20.43
N GLN A 349 25.28 22.78 -20.64
CA GLN A 349 25.81 23.71 -19.64
C GLN A 349 24.83 24.84 -19.33
N GLU A 350 24.14 25.37 -20.35
CA GLU A 350 23.09 26.39 -20.17
C GLU A 350 21.91 25.87 -19.35
N ILE A 351 21.44 24.64 -19.63
CA ILE A 351 20.38 23.98 -18.86
C ILE A 351 20.81 23.84 -17.40
N ASN A 352 22.01 23.29 -17.16
CA ASN A 352 22.53 23.09 -15.81
C ASN A 352 22.67 24.41 -15.05
N LYS A 353 23.18 25.45 -15.69
CA LYS A 353 23.32 26.79 -15.09
C LYS A 353 21.97 27.44 -14.80
N TRP A 354 20.97 27.23 -15.67
CA TRP A 354 19.62 27.72 -15.43
C TRP A 354 19.01 27.04 -14.21
N VAL A 355 19.09 25.70 -14.12
CA VAL A 355 18.62 24.93 -12.94
C VAL A 355 19.33 25.37 -11.67
N GLU A 356 20.64 25.53 -11.72
CA GLU A 356 21.45 25.99 -10.58
C GLU A 356 20.98 27.36 -10.09
N THR A 357 20.78 28.31 -11.02
CA THR A 357 20.30 29.66 -10.70
C THR A 357 18.90 29.63 -10.07
N GLN A 358 17.98 28.86 -10.63
CA GLN A 358 16.62 28.72 -10.09
C GLN A 358 16.62 28.10 -8.68
N THR A 359 17.52 27.16 -8.43
CA THR A 359 17.57 26.38 -7.18
C THR A 359 18.51 26.99 -6.13
N CYS A 360 18.89 28.26 -6.29
CA CYS A 360 19.80 28.96 -5.36
C CYS A 360 21.16 28.26 -5.20
N ASN A 361 21.71 27.75 -6.30
CA ASN A 361 22.96 27.01 -6.39
C ASN A 361 22.97 25.74 -5.51
N LYS A 362 21.84 25.04 -5.46
CA LYS A 362 21.69 23.78 -4.70
C LYS A 362 21.59 22.55 -5.59
N ILE A 363 21.08 22.70 -6.80
CA ILE A 363 21.03 21.62 -7.79
C ILE A 363 21.99 21.97 -8.91
N GLU A 364 23.19 21.38 -8.81
CA GLU A 364 24.23 21.47 -9.83
C GLU A 364 24.23 20.22 -10.70
N ASN A 365 24.63 20.38 -11.96
CA ASN A 365 24.83 19.27 -12.91
C ASN A 365 23.65 18.29 -12.99
N LEU A 366 22.43 18.82 -13.24
CA LEU A 366 21.23 18.00 -13.40
C LEU A 366 21.35 17.05 -14.60
N ILE A 367 21.91 17.53 -15.71
CA ILE A 367 22.14 16.73 -16.92
C ILE A 367 23.62 16.36 -16.98
N PRO A 368 23.96 15.07 -16.76
CA PRO A 368 25.34 14.63 -16.75
C PRO A 368 25.97 14.71 -18.15
N GLU A 369 27.30 14.68 -18.20
CA GLU A 369 28.04 14.65 -19.46
C GLU A 369 27.66 13.41 -20.28
N GLY A 370 27.49 13.56 -21.59
CA GLY A 370 27.07 12.48 -22.49
C GLY A 370 25.57 12.16 -22.50
N ALA A 371 24.76 12.74 -21.59
CA ALA A 371 23.31 12.50 -21.55
C ALA A 371 22.54 13.12 -22.73
N ILE A 372 23.07 14.20 -23.32
CA ILE A 372 22.52 14.81 -24.54
C ILE A 372 23.59 14.86 -25.62
N ASN A 373 23.15 14.74 -26.87
CA ASN A 373 24.01 14.69 -28.05
C ASN A 373 23.37 15.44 -29.24
N ASN A 374 24.02 15.39 -30.39
CA ASN A 374 23.56 16.06 -31.61
C ASN A 374 22.26 15.47 -32.22
N LEU A 375 21.82 14.29 -31.77
CA LEU A 375 20.55 13.67 -32.16
C LEU A 375 19.42 14.04 -31.20
N THR A 376 19.72 14.61 -30.02
CA THR A 376 18.72 15.04 -29.05
C THR A 376 17.76 16.03 -29.71
N LYS A 377 16.45 15.75 -29.58
CA LYS A 377 15.38 16.55 -30.17
C LYS A 377 14.70 17.45 -29.15
N MET A 378 14.64 17.01 -27.89
CA MET A 378 13.94 17.71 -26.84
C MET A 378 14.49 17.29 -25.49
N VAL A 379 14.51 18.22 -24.54
CA VAL A 379 14.86 17.97 -23.13
C VAL A 379 13.80 18.64 -22.26
N LEU A 380 13.14 17.85 -21.43
CA LEU A 380 12.23 18.36 -20.40
C LEU A 380 12.97 18.42 -19.07
N VAL A 381 12.88 19.56 -18.42
CA VAL A 381 13.59 19.86 -17.18
C VAL A 381 12.56 20.17 -16.11
N ASN A 382 12.57 19.37 -15.04
CA ASN A 382 11.88 19.69 -13.79
C ASN A 382 12.92 19.79 -12.68
N ALA A 383 12.90 20.89 -11.94
CA ALA A 383 13.73 21.08 -10.76
C ALA A 383 12.88 21.62 -9.61
N ILE A 384 13.02 21.01 -8.44
CA ILE A 384 12.29 21.39 -7.25
C ILE A 384 13.26 21.69 -6.09
N TYR A 385 13.06 22.82 -5.45
CA TYR A 385 13.83 23.26 -4.29
C TYR A 385 12.89 23.75 -3.20
N PHE A 386 13.08 23.26 -1.98
CA PHE A 386 12.30 23.71 -0.83
C PHE A 386 13.23 24.04 0.34
N LYS A 387 13.03 25.23 0.91
CA LYS A 387 13.61 25.67 2.16
C LYS A 387 12.51 26.24 3.03
N GLY A 388 12.29 25.64 4.19
CA GLY A 388 11.27 26.06 5.15
C GLY A 388 11.86 26.29 6.52
N GLU A 389 11.36 27.31 7.21
CA GLU A 389 11.71 27.64 8.57
C GLU A 389 10.77 26.94 9.55
N TRP A 390 11.25 26.28 10.61
CA TRP A 390 10.36 25.67 11.59
C TRP A 390 9.48 26.73 12.26
N ALA A 391 8.18 26.46 12.43
CA ALA A 391 7.32 27.32 13.24
C ALA A 391 7.79 27.37 14.71
N SER A 392 8.38 26.27 15.19
CA SER A 392 9.07 26.17 16.48
C SER A 392 10.43 25.52 16.27
N LYS A 393 11.52 26.30 16.42
CA LYS A 393 12.90 25.86 16.18
C LYS A 393 13.42 24.83 17.18
N PHE A 394 14.51 24.16 16.83
CA PHE A 394 15.32 23.44 17.82
C PHE A 394 16.39 24.39 18.36
N GLU A 395 16.73 24.26 19.64
CA GLU A 395 17.80 25.06 20.23
C GLU A 395 19.15 24.41 19.91
N ASN A 396 20.04 25.12 19.21
CA ASN A 396 21.39 24.64 18.88
C ASN A 396 22.15 24.06 20.09
N LYS A 397 21.94 24.63 21.28
CA LYS A 397 22.60 24.20 22.53
C LYS A 397 22.13 22.82 23.02
N LYS A 398 20.99 22.32 22.54
CA LYS A 398 20.43 21.01 22.88
C LYS A 398 20.77 19.92 21.85
N THR A 399 21.38 20.29 20.73
CA THR A 399 21.90 19.33 19.76
C THR A 399 23.12 18.62 20.36
N VAL A 400 23.08 17.29 20.39
CA VAL A 400 24.14 16.46 20.96
C VAL A 400 24.48 15.31 20.01
N LYS A 401 25.73 14.82 20.06
CA LYS A 401 26.11 13.62 19.31
C LYS A 401 25.43 12.40 19.92
N GLU A 402 24.66 11.67 19.11
CA GLU A 402 24.05 10.41 19.51
C GLU A 402 24.20 9.33 18.44
N VAL A 403 23.98 8.09 18.85
CA VAL A 403 24.01 6.93 17.98
C VAL A 403 22.75 6.87 17.12
N PHE A 404 22.94 6.69 15.83
CA PHE A 404 21.91 6.30 14.87
C PHE A 404 22.18 4.87 14.39
N ASN A 405 21.17 4.01 14.43
CA ASN A 405 21.24 2.60 14.05
C ASN A 405 20.92 2.46 12.56
N LEU A 406 21.81 1.85 11.77
CA LEU A 406 21.66 1.67 10.33
C LEU A 406 20.86 0.41 9.98
N GLU A 407 20.19 0.42 8.82
CA GLU A 407 19.37 -0.71 8.31
C GLU A 407 20.23 -1.94 7.94
N ASN A 408 21.40 -1.71 7.33
CA ASN A 408 22.25 -2.78 6.79
C ASN A 408 23.38 -3.13 7.78
N ASN A 409 23.42 -4.40 8.19
CA ASN A 409 24.41 -5.02 9.08
C ASN A 409 24.40 -4.56 10.56
N GLY A 410 23.40 -3.79 10.99
CA GLY A 410 23.31 -3.31 12.39
C GLY A 410 24.40 -2.31 12.78
N GLY A 411 25.01 -1.64 11.79
CA GLY A 411 26.02 -0.61 12.03
C GLY A 411 25.47 0.59 12.82
N GLN A 412 26.35 1.29 13.52
CA GLN A 412 26.02 2.48 14.29
C GLN A 412 26.88 3.65 13.83
N VAL A 413 26.27 4.82 13.64
CA VAL A 413 26.97 6.06 13.29
C VAL A 413 26.64 7.15 14.30
N GLN A 414 27.57 8.10 14.50
CA GLN A 414 27.36 9.25 15.37
C GLN A 414 26.78 10.41 14.57
N VAL A 415 25.65 10.95 15.02
CA VAL A 415 24.89 11.99 14.31
C VAL A 415 24.63 13.16 15.24
N ASP A 416 24.50 14.37 14.68
CA ASP A 416 24.00 15.51 15.45
C ASP A 416 22.49 15.33 15.66
N MET A 417 22.10 14.94 16.88
CA MET A 417 20.71 14.69 17.25
C MET A 417 20.12 15.96 17.86
N MET A 418 19.20 16.60 17.13
CA MET A 418 18.47 17.77 17.59
C MET A 418 17.42 17.34 18.61
N LYS A 419 17.34 18.03 19.74
CA LYS A 419 16.39 17.71 20.82
C LYS A 419 15.49 18.86 21.18
N ALA A 420 14.21 18.57 21.42
CA ALA A 420 13.27 19.53 21.97
C ALA A 420 12.10 18.86 22.68
N LYS A 421 11.48 19.58 23.61
CA LYS A 421 10.17 19.24 24.16
C LYS A 421 9.16 20.25 23.62
N LYS A 422 8.16 19.80 22.85
CA LYS A 422 7.23 20.67 22.14
C LYS A 422 5.82 20.11 22.19
N LYS A 423 4.82 21.00 22.15
CA LYS A 423 3.43 20.62 21.91
C LYS A 423 3.17 20.57 20.40
N ILE A 424 3.05 19.37 19.84
CA ILE A 424 2.95 19.12 18.40
C ILE A 424 1.92 18.03 18.11
N ASN A 425 1.55 17.91 16.85
CA ASN A 425 0.70 16.83 16.37
C ASN A 425 1.50 15.51 16.33
N TYR A 426 0.97 14.48 16.97
CA TYR A 426 1.56 13.16 17.15
C TYR A 426 0.49 12.08 16.91
N GLY A 427 0.90 10.96 16.33
CA GLY A 427 0.08 9.76 16.27
C GLY A 427 0.94 8.50 16.36
N GLU A 428 0.32 7.39 16.73
CA GLU A 428 0.97 6.08 16.74
C GLU A 428 -0.04 4.97 16.48
N ASN A 429 0.45 3.88 15.90
CA ASN A 429 -0.29 2.63 15.78
C ASN A 429 0.65 1.45 16.08
N SER A 430 0.19 0.22 15.84
CA SER A 430 0.99 -0.99 16.09
C SER A 430 2.25 -1.11 15.21
N HIS A 431 2.39 -0.31 14.16
CA HIS A 431 3.43 -0.43 13.14
C HIS A 431 4.42 0.76 13.11
N PHE A 432 3.98 1.97 13.46
CA PHE A 432 4.84 3.16 13.44
C PHE A 432 4.33 4.28 14.37
N GLN A 433 5.24 5.17 14.76
CA GLN A 433 4.96 6.48 15.37
C GLN A 433 5.13 7.55 14.29
N TYR A 434 4.41 8.65 14.39
CA TYR A 434 4.55 9.75 13.44
C TYR A 434 4.29 11.11 14.08
N ILE A 435 4.97 12.13 13.57
CA ILE A 435 4.85 13.51 14.03
C ILE A 435 4.69 14.45 12.84
N GLN A 436 3.99 15.56 13.07
CA GLN A 436 3.89 16.68 12.15
C GLN A 436 4.60 17.90 12.74
N LEU A 437 5.65 18.35 12.05
CA LEU A 437 6.44 19.53 12.37
C LEU A 437 6.08 20.68 11.41
N PRO A 438 5.28 21.67 11.84
CA PRO A 438 4.87 22.78 10.98
C PRO A 438 6.04 23.73 10.68
N TYR A 439 6.04 24.26 9.45
CA TYR A 439 6.88 25.39 9.06
C TYR A 439 6.20 26.73 9.38
N LYS A 440 6.98 27.80 9.46
CA LYS A 440 6.55 29.17 9.72
C LYS A 440 5.46 29.57 8.72
N GLY A 441 4.42 30.23 9.21
CA GLY A 441 3.23 30.56 8.42
C GLY A 441 2.20 29.44 8.28
N ASN A 442 2.43 28.24 8.82
CA ASN A 442 1.47 27.11 8.86
C ASN A 442 0.87 26.75 7.48
N GLN A 443 1.63 26.91 6.41
CA GLN A 443 1.22 26.50 5.05
C GLN A 443 1.69 25.09 4.70
N TYR A 444 2.84 24.70 5.25
CA TYR A 444 3.47 23.41 5.02
C TYR A 444 3.90 22.80 6.36
N ALA A 445 3.99 21.48 6.38
CA ALA A 445 4.60 20.75 7.48
C ALA A 445 5.46 19.59 6.96
N MET A 446 6.51 19.27 7.71
CA MET A 446 7.23 18.01 7.56
C MET A 446 6.57 16.96 8.45
N TYR A 447 6.23 15.84 7.84
CA TYR A 447 5.78 14.64 8.53
C TYR A 447 6.95 13.66 8.60
N ILE A 448 7.12 13.03 9.74
CA ILE A 448 8.14 12.00 9.95
C ILE A 448 7.44 10.75 10.45
N ILE A 449 7.62 9.65 9.72
CA ILE A 449 7.11 8.32 10.05
C ILE A 449 8.29 7.49 10.55
N LEU A 450 8.23 7.11 11.82
CA LEU A 450 9.22 6.28 12.51
C LEU A 450 8.64 4.87 12.73
N PRO A 451 9.13 3.86 12.00
CA PRO A 451 8.67 2.47 12.14
C PRO A 451 8.91 1.94 13.55
N THR A 452 8.01 1.11 14.10
CA THR A 452 8.22 0.48 15.42
C THR A 452 9.25 -0.65 15.32
N LEU A 453 9.24 -1.41 14.22
CA LEU A 453 10.25 -2.43 13.90
C LEU A 453 11.54 -1.81 13.32
N GLN A 454 12.65 -2.55 13.31
CA GLN A 454 13.94 -2.07 12.75
C GLN A 454 13.94 -1.94 11.22
N ARG A 455 12.97 -2.57 10.54
CA ARG A 455 12.87 -2.57 9.08
C ARG A 455 11.48 -2.05 8.67
N PHE A 456 11.46 -0.98 7.89
CA PHE A 456 10.26 -0.56 7.18
C PHE A 456 10.25 -1.27 5.83
N GLU A 457 9.33 -2.22 5.65
CA GLU A 457 9.08 -2.78 4.33
C GLU A 457 8.40 -1.69 3.49
N GLN A 458 9.14 -1.13 2.51
CA GLN A 458 8.69 -0.04 1.64
C GLN A 458 7.35 -0.34 0.94
N ASN A 459 7.01 -1.63 0.79
CA ASN A 459 5.78 -2.12 0.17
C ASN A 459 4.49 -1.73 0.91
N HIS A 460 4.57 -1.13 2.10
CA HIS A 460 3.40 -0.66 2.83
C HIS A 460 3.09 0.83 2.63
N LEU A 461 4.01 1.65 2.10
CA LEU A 461 3.73 3.07 1.90
C LEU A 461 2.76 3.27 0.73
N ASN A 462 1.51 3.58 1.04
CA ASN A 462 0.45 3.85 0.08
C ASN A 462 -0.33 5.11 0.48
N GLN A 463 -1.28 5.53 -0.35
CA GLN A 463 -2.10 6.72 -0.04
C GLN A 463 -2.88 6.58 1.27
N ASN A 464 -3.29 5.38 1.68
CA ASN A 464 -4.01 5.19 2.94
C ASN A 464 -3.13 5.53 4.16
N ILE A 465 -1.85 5.15 4.15
CA ILE A 465 -0.91 5.54 5.20
C ILE A 465 -0.67 7.06 5.19
N LEU A 466 -0.52 7.69 4.02
CA LEU A 466 -0.35 9.14 3.95
C LEU A 466 -1.58 9.86 4.52
N ASN A 467 -2.78 9.41 4.15
CA ASN A 467 -4.04 9.93 4.68
C ASN A 467 -4.13 9.72 6.19
N GLU A 468 -3.84 8.52 6.70
CA GLU A 468 -3.80 8.22 8.14
C GLU A 468 -2.87 9.18 8.88
N VAL A 469 -1.64 9.35 8.38
CA VAL A 469 -0.62 10.21 9.01
C VAL A 469 -1.01 11.69 8.97
N GLN A 470 -1.81 12.11 7.98
CA GLN A 470 -2.28 13.50 7.84
C GLN A 470 -3.58 13.78 8.62
N THR A 471 -4.40 12.77 8.95
CA THR A 471 -5.72 12.97 9.59
C THR A 471 -5.79 12.50 11.04
N ASN A 472 -5.07 11.44 11.41
CA ASN A 472 -5.13 10.84 12.73
C ASN A 472 -4.01 11.39 13.62
N LEU A 473 -4.16 12.62 14.08
CA LEU A 473 -3.15 13.31 14.88
C LEU A 473 -3.76 13.95 16.11
N ASP A 474 -3.14 13.70 17.26
CA ASP A 474 -3.46 14.37 18.52
C ASP A 474 -2.40 15.42 18.84
N ASN A 475 -2.85 16.57 19.33
CA ASN A 475 -1.95 17.66 19.72
C ASN A 475 -1.42 17.43 21.15
N LEU A 476 -0.24 16.81 21.24
CA LEU A 476 0.34 16.30 22.49
C LEU A 476 1.70 16.94 22.81
N GLU A 477 2.13 16.84 24.08
CA GLU A 477 3.49 17.22 24.47
C GLU A 477 4.46 16.07 24.18
N VAL A 478 5.45 16.32 23.33
CA VAL A 478 6.38 15.30 22.81
C VAL A 478 7.82 15.70 23.06
N ASN A 479 8.62 14.77 23.60
CA ASN A 479 10.08 14.84 23.58
C ASN A 479 10.58 14.29 22.25
N ILE A 480 11.17 15.16 21.43
CA ILE A 480 11.58 14.86 20.06
C ILE A 480 13.10 14.77 20.03
N SER A 481 13.63 13.68 19.47
CA SER A 481 15.02 13.56 19.04
C SER A 481 15.03 13.29 17.53
N LEU A 482 15.59 14.19 16.74
CA LEU A 482 15.61 14.13 15.28
C LEU A 482 17.02 14.41 14.77
N PRO A 483 17.64 13.53 13.96
CA PRO A 483 18.95 13.80 13.40
C PRO A 483 18.91 15.01 12.48
N LYS A 484 19.98 15.81 12.53
CA LYS A 484 20.34 16.72 11.46
C LYS A 484 20.77 15.87 10.26
N PHE A 485 20.21 16.15 9.09
CA PHE A 485 20.55 15.41 7.88
C PHE A 485 20.45 16.29 6.65
N LYS A 486 21.18 15.90 5.61
CA LYS A 486 21.10 16.48 4.29
C LYS A 486 21.01 15.32 3.30
N VAL A 487 20.04 15.38 2.40
CA VAL A 487 19.94 14.46 1.27
C VAL A 487 20.17 15.29 0.02
N SER A 488 21.23 14.95 -0.71
CA SER A 488 21.69 15.65 -1.90
C SER A 488 22.46 14.65 -2.76
N PRO A 489 21.76 13.90 -3.63
CA PRO A 489 22.38 12.93 -4.51
C PRO A 489 23.51 13.58 -5.31
N SER A 490 24.68 12.94 -5.36
CA SER A 490 25.82 13.44 -6.14
C SER A 490 25.50 13.47 -7.64
N GLU A 491 24.74 12.48 -8.10
CA GLU A 491 24.31 12.31 -9.49
C GLU A 491 22.79 12.39 -9.60
N SER A 492 22.30 12.74 -10.79
CA SER A 492 20.87 12.69 -11.09
C SER A 492 20.39 11.27 -11.24
N ILE A 493 19.16 11.00 -10.81
CA ILE A 493 18.52 9.70 -10.94
C ILE A 493 17.85 9.63 -12.30
N ASP A 494 18.17 8.61 -13.09
CA ASP A 494 17.41 8.29 -14.30
C ASP A 494 16.16 7.49 -13.94
N LEU A 495 14.98 8.11 -14.08
CA LEU A 495 13.69 7.53 -13.77
C LEU A 495 13.12 6.65 -14.89
N SER A 496 13.81 6.53 -16.03
CA SER A 496 13.24 5.87 -17.22
C SER A 496 12.82 4.43 -16.95
N GLN A 497 13.66 3.66 -16.25
CA GLN A 497 13.31 2.27 -15.93
C GLN A 497 12.14 2.19 -14.95
N ILE A 498 12.14 3.06 -13.93
CA ILE A 498 11.07 3.12 -12.92
C ILE A 498 9.73 3.44 -13.59
N LEU A 499 9.70 4.41 -14.51
CA LEU A 499 8.47 4.79 -15.22
C LEU A 499 7.98 3.67 -16.16
N LYS A 500 8.90 2.95 -16.82
CA LYS A 500 8.56 1.75 -17.60
C LYS A 500 7.96 0.66 -16.74
N ASP A 501 8.56 0.39 -15.57
CA ASP A 501 8.08 -0.60 -14.61
C ASP A 501 6.68 -0.22 -14.06
N LEU A 502 6.36 1.08 -13.99
CA LEU A 502 5.04 1.62 -13.65
C LEU A 502 4.04 1.61 -14.82
N GLY A 503 4.42 1.11 -16.00
CA GLY A 503 3.53 0.93 -17.15
C GLY A 503 3.62 1.99 -18.24
N LEU A 504 4.47 3.02 -18.09
CA LEU A 504 4.76 3.99 -19.15
C LEU A 504 5.85 3.42 -20.07
N VAL A 505 5.45 2.52 -20.97
CA VAL A 505 6.39 1.81 -21.86
C VAL A 505 6.46 2.44 -23.25
N ASP A 506 5.31 2.73 -23.86
CA ASP A 506 5.22 3.11 -25.27
C ASP A 506 5.97 4.41 -25.57
N CYS A 507 5.88 5.40 -24.68
CA CYS A 507 6.51 6.71 -24.84
C CYS A 507 8.05 6.66 -24.82
N PHE A 508 8.67 5.57 -24.35
CA PHE A 508 10.13 5.39 -24.35
C PHE A 508 10.66 4.60 -25.56
N SER A 509 9.78 4.19 -26.47
CA SER A 509 10.13 3.28 -27.57
C SER A 509 9.86 3.94 -28.90
N GLN A 510 10.90 4.09 -29.72
CA GLN A 510 10.83 4.79 -31.02
C GLN A 510 9.74 4.22 -31.97
N GLY A 511 9.42 2.93 -31.89
CA GLY A 511 8.42 2.29 -32.76
C GLY A 511 6.97 2.42 -32.29
N THR A 512 6.74 2.78 -31.03
CA THR A 512 5.39 2.79 -30.40
C THR A 512 5.04 4.13 -29.77
N ALA A 513 6.01 5.03 -29.57
CA ALA A 513 5.76 6.35 -29.04
C ALA A 513 4.89 7.16 -30.01
N ASP A 514 3.83 7.75 -29.48
CA ASP A 514 2.97 8.67 -30.21
C ASP A 514 2.99 10.04 -29.51
N PHE A 515 3.70 10.97 -30.15
CA PHE A 515 3.75 12.37 -29.76
C PHE A 515 3.28 13.26 -30.91
N SER A 516 2.40 12.77 -31.79
CA SER A 516 1.91 13.46 -32.98
C SER A 516 1.27 14.83 -32.69
N ASN A 517 0.67 15.00 -31.50
CA ASN A 517 0.13 16.27 -31.03
C ASN A 517 1.22 17.33 -30.71
N MET A 518 2.45 16.90 -30.43
CA MET A 518 3.61 17.76 -30.15
C MET A 518 4.51 17.92 -31.37
N ASP A 519 4.86 16.80 -32.00
CA ASP A 519 5.70 16.70 -33.20
C ASP A 519 4.87 16.04 -34.31
N PRO A 520 4.35 16.81 -35.28
CA PRO A 520 3.59 16.26 -36.40
C PRO A 520 4.38 15.26 -37.26
N SER A 521 5.72 15.28 -37.20
CA SER A 521 6.57 14.31 -37.89
C SER A 521 6.71 12.98 -37.14
N ASN A 522 6.19 12.91 -35.90
CA ASN A 522 6.20 11.76 -35.00
C ASN A 522 7.57 11.07 -34.90
N THR A 523 8.62 11.86 -34.73
CA THR A 523 10.01 11.39 -34.68
C THR A 523 10.58 11.30 -33.28
N ILE A 524 9.82 11.78 -32.28
CA ILE A 524 10.28 11.87 -30.89
C ILE A 524 9.76 10.73 -30.03
N TYR A 525 10.59 10.36 -29.07
CA TYR A 525 10.29 9.47 -27.96
C TYR A 525 11.12 9.92 -26.75
N ILE A 526 10.75 9.46 -25.56
CA ILE A 526 11.49 9.76 -24.35
C ILE A 526 12.72 8.84 -24.28
N SER A 527 13.92 9.42 -24.39
CA SER A 527 15.16 8.65 -24.23
C SER A 527 15.49 8.43 -22.76
N GLN A 528 15.47 9.52 -21.97
CA GLN A 528 15.87 9.54 -20.57
C GLN A 528 15.05 10.55 -19.76
N VAL A 529 14.87 10.29 -18.46
CA VAL A 529 14.18 11.20 -17.53
C VAL A 529 15.06 11.41 -16.31
N PHE A 530 15.66 12.59 -16.18
CA PHE A 530 16.52 12.91 -15.04
C PHE A 530 15.75 13.63 -13.95
N HIS A 531 15.91 13.17 -12.71
CA HIS A 531 15.39 13.82 -11.52
C HIS A 531 16.50 14.02 -10.48
N LYS A 532 16.52 15.20 -9.86
CA LYS A 532 17.42 15.52 -8.76
C LYS A 532 16.67 16.41 -7.77
N ALA A 533 16.73 16.04 -6.50
CA ALA A 533 16.10 16.75 -5.40
C ALA A 533 17.10 16.89 -4.25
N MET A 534 17.05 18.01 -3.53
CA MET A 534 17.87 18.24 -2.35
C MET A 534 17.00 18.70 -1.18
N ILE A 535 17.26 18.16 0.00
CA ILE A 535 16.71 18.63 1.27
C ILE A 535 17.81 18.75 2.32
N GLU A 536 17.72 19.79 3.16
CA GLU A 536 18.59 19.99 4.31
C GLU A 536 17.74 20.29 5.53
N VAL A 537 17.91 19.50 6.59
CA VAL A 537 17.19 19.62 7.86
C VAL A 537 18.18 19.96 8.97
N ASN A 538 17.96 21.11 9.61
CA ASN A 538 18.76 21.62 10.72
C ASN A 538 17.89 22.31 11.79
N GLU A 539 18.55 22.89 12.80
CA GLU A 539 17.91 23.48 13.97
C GLU A 539 17.16 24.78 13.68
N GLU A 540 17.71 25.56 12.75
CA GLU A 540 17.33 26.93 12.48
C GLU A 540 15.95 27.00 11.86
N GLY A 541 15.75 26.42 10.68
CA GLY A 541 14.73 27.04 9.87
C GLY A 541 15.06 28.54 9.63
N ALA A 542 14.50 29.51 10.39
CA ALA A 542 14.99 30.85 10.83
C ALA A 542 13.89 31.58 11.71
N GLU A 543 14.20 32.72 12.36
CA GLU A 543 13.65 33.33 13.64
C GLU A 543 12.17 33.82 13.71
N ALA A 544 11.46 34.09 14.82
CA ALA A 544 11.55 33.92 16.30
C ALA A 544 10.17 34.23 17.00
N SER A 545 10.06 33.89 18.29
CA SER A 545 9.32 34.55 19.41
C SER A 545 7.83 34.25 19.75
N ALA A 546 7.58 34.44 21.05
CA ALA A 546 6.59 33.83 21.95
C ALA A 546 5.20 34.47 21.97
N ALA A 547 4.19 33.72 22.44
CA ALA A 547 3.06 34.30 23.16
C ALA A 547 2.45 33.34 24.19
N THR A 548 2.38 33.88 25.40
CA THR A 548 1.84 33.44 26.69
C THR A 548 0.36 33.01 26.62
N SER A 549 -0.06 32.00 27.39
CA SER A 549 -1.40 32.01 28.02
C SER A 549 -1.57 30.99 29.16
N ALA A 550 -2.09 31.53 30.27
CA ALA A 550 -2.66 30.97 31.49
C ALA A 550 -2.57 29.45 31.78
N VAL A 551 -1.89 29.13 32.89
CA VAL A 551 -1.92 27.84 33.57
C VAL A 551 -3.25 27.69 34.33
N MET A 552 -4.15 26.82 33.87
CA MET A 552 -5.16 26.19 34.73
C MET A 552 -4.62 24.84 35.19
N MET A 553 -4.55 24.64 36.50
CA MET A 553 -4.10 23.38 37.10
C MET A 553 -5.14 22.28 36.88
N MET A 554 -4.84 21.28 36.05
CA MET A 554 -5.52 19.98 36.08
C MET A 554 -4.68 18.96 36.86
N ARG A 555 -5.34 18.15 37.69
CA ARG A 555 -4.75 17.12 38.55
C ARG A 555 -4.53 15.77 37.81
N CYS A 556 -3.94 15.80 36.62
CA CYS A 556 -3.47 14.59 35.93
C CYS A 556 -2.01 14.77 35.54
N MET A 557 -1.21 13.72 35.69
CA MET A 557 0.19 13.72 35.21
C MET A 557 0.16 13.90 33.69
N PRO A 558 0.75 14.96 33.11
CA PRO A 558 0.70 15.16 31.67
C PRO A 558 1.45 14.02 30.98
N VAL A 559 0.73 13.24 30.16
CA VAL A 559 1.32 12.18 29.33
C VAL A 559 2.26 12.87 28.34
N THR A 560 3.56 12.67 28.53
CA THR A 560 4.59 13.15 27.60
C THR A 560 5.01 11.97 26.72
N MET A 561 4.84 12.10 25.40
CA MET A 561 5.26 11.07 24.45
C MET A 561 6.74 11.23 24.09
N ASN A 562 7.41 10.13 23.75
CA ASN A 562 8.80 10.15 23.28
C ASN A 562 8.85 9.76 21.81
N PHE A 563 9.45 10.61 20.99
CA PHE A 563 9.71 10.35 19.57
C PHE A 563 11.22 10.42 19.33
N ILE A 564 11.87 9.26 19.28
CA ILE A 564 13.34 9.14 19.18
C ILE A 564 13.71 8.59 17.82
N CYS A 565 14.06 9.49 16.90
CA CYS A 565 14.34 9.16 15.50
C CYS A 565 15.81 8.73 15.30
N ASN A 566 16.24 7.66 15.96
CA ASN A 566 17.62 7.16 15.95
C ASN A 566 17.83 5.90 15.07
N LYS A 567 16.97 5.72 14.07
CA LYS A 567 16.95 4.59 13.13
C LYS A 567 16.25 5.03 11.83
N PRO A 568 16.28 4.24 10.75
CA PRO A 568 15.74 4.65 9.46
C PRO A 568 14.28 5.08 9.54
N PHE A 569 13.96 6.17 8.86
CA PHE A 569 12.65 6.80 8.90
C PHE A 569 12.26 7.35 7.53
N ILE A 570 10.96 7.57 7.35
CA ILE A 570 10.41 8.23 6.17
C ILE A 570 10.04 9.64 6.55
N TYR A 571 10.27 10.59 5.66
CA TYR A 571 9.75 11.94 5.78
C TYR A 571 8.99 12.31 4.52
N PHE A 572 8.02 13.21 4.67
CA PHE A 572 7.43 13.91 3.55
C PHE A 572 7.05 15.34 3.95
N ILE A 573 7.04 16.25 2.97
CA ILE A 573 6.60 17.63 3.15
C ILE A 573 5.28 17.78 2.40
N SER A 574 4.25 18.26 3.09
CA SER A 574 2.93 18.44 2.51
C SER A 574 2.39 19.84 2.75
N SER A 575 1.59 20.33 1.81
CA SER A 575 0.68 21.45 2.06
C SER A 575 -0.32 21.03 3.14
N LEU A 576 -0.58 21.93 4.10
CA LEU A 576 -1.61 21.73 5.12
C LEU A 576 -3.02 22.04 4.60
N ASN A 577 -3.14 22.80 3.50
CA ASN A 577 -4.42 23.16 2.93
C ASN A 577 -4.91 22.16 1.88
N THR A 578 -3.99 21.66 1.04
CA THR A 578 -4.36 20.75 -0.07
C THR A 578 -3.95 19.31 0.15
N HIS A 579 -3.21 19.00 1.23
CA HIS A 579 -2.62 17.69 1.49
C HIS A 579 -1.65 17.17 0.40
N ASN A 580 -1.29 18.02 -0.57
CA ASN A 580 -0.35 17.67 -1.63
C ASN A 580 1.06 17.47 -1.07
N VAL A 581 1.64 16.30 -1.35
CA VAL A 581 3.03 15.99 -1.02
C VAL A 581 3.96 16.64 -2.04
N LEU A 582 4.89 17.47 -1.56
CA LEU A 582 5.91 18.14 -2.36
C LEU A 582 7.21 17.35 -2.43
N PHE A 583 7.59 16.75 -1.30
CA PHE A 583 8.81 15.98 -1.16
C PHE A 583 8.53 14.75 -0.33
N MET A 584 9.19 13.66 -0.66
CA MET A 584 9.18 12.43 0.12
C MET A 584 10.55 11.77 0.02
N GLY A 585 10.98 11.15 1.11
CA GLY A 585 12.23 10.41 1.12
C GLY A 585 12.35 9.47 2.30
N LYS A 586 13.32 8.56 2.22
CA LYS A 586 13.72 7.67 3.30
C LYS A 586 15.15 8.01 3.70
N VAL A 587 15.37 8.30 4.98
CA VAL A 587 16.71 8.50 5.54
C VAL A 587 17.16 7.18 6.13
N VAL A 588 18.16 6.56 5.49
CA VAL A 588 18.78 5.30 5.96
C VAL A 588 20.11 5.54 6.69
N ASP A 589 20.80 6.62 6.34
CA ASP A 589 22.05 7.07 6.95
C ASP A 589 22.10 8.60 6.87
N PRO A 590 21.88 9.34 7.97
CA PRO A 590 21.86 10.80 7.97
C PRO A 590 23.26 11.43 7.83
N THR A 591 24.34 10.63 7.84
CA THR A 591 25.72 11.12 7.65
C THR A 591 26.14 11.17 6.19
N LYS A 592 25.36 10.55 5.29
CA LYS A 592 25.61 10.53 3.85
C LYS A 592 24.66 11.49 3.14
N ASN A 593 25.23 12.27 2.22
CA ASN A 593 24.48 13.16 1.34
C ASN A 593 23.88 12.40 0.16
#